data_AF-A0A5J4TGI9-F1
#
_entry.id   AF-A0A5J4TGI9-F1
#
_cell.length_a   1.000
_cell.length_b   1.000
_cell.length_c   1.000
_cell.angle_alpha   90.00
_cell.angle_beta   90.00
_cell.angle_gamma   90.00
#
_symmetry.space_group_name_H-M   'P 1'
#
loop_
_entity.id
_entity.type
_entity.pdbx_description
1 polymer ?
#
loop_
_entity_poly.entity_id
_entity_poly.type
_entity_poly.pdbx_seq_one_letter_code
_entity_poly.pdbx_strand_id
1 'polypeptide(L)'
;GLYGLYGYAVLAHEGKDISPSITWLIKMGPKKIIYKNVPDEYKTLITEVDLPQTCYSVVFVYTTFAINHGGFVDSACIPNTEVPDDTTKCADGINVIDFQVRICRTVTNWAYYMHNQLVNCLRLSIRIIY
;
A
#
# COMPACT_ATOMS: atom_id res chain seq x y z
N GLY A 1 7.11 1.11 -16.57
CA GLY A 1 5.79 1.41 -15.97
C GLY A 1 5.97 2.11 -14.62
N LEU A 2 4.90 2.68 -14.05
CA LEU A 2 4.90 3.47 -12.79
C LEU A 2 5.67 2.80 -11.65
N TYR A 3 5.55 1.47 -11.54
CA TYR A 3 6.20 0.65 -10.52
C TYR A 3 7.73 0.56 -10.60
N GLY A 4 8.32 0.83 -11.76
CA GLY A 4 9.78 0.93 -11.89
C GLY A 4 10.35 2.08 -11.06
N LEU A 5 9.56 3.14 -10.81
CA LEU A 5 9.96 4.25 -9.93
C LEU A 5 10.17 3.80 -8.49
N TYR A 6 9.49 2.76 -8.03
CA TYR A 6 9.71 2.20 -6.69
C TYR A 6 11.05 1.47 -6.60
N GLY A 7 11.45 0.75 -7.66
CA GLY A 7 12.78 0.14 -7.74
C GLY A 7 13.88 1.20 -7.71
N TYR A 8 13.72 2.27 -8.50
CA TYR A 8 14.66 3.40 -8.46
C TYR A 8 14.70 4.11 -7.12
N ALA A 9 13.56 4.25 -6.43
CA ALA A 9 13.53 4.85 -5.10
C ALA A 9 14.30 4.00 -4.08
N VAL A 10 14.13 2.68 -4.13
CA VAL A 10 14.89 1.75 -3.29
C VAL A 10 16.39 1.80 -3.64
N LEU A 11 16.74 1.80 -4.92
CA LEU A 11 18.13 1.93 -5.35
C LEU A 11 18.77 3.23 -4.87
N ALA A 12 18.07 4.36 -4.98
CA ALA A 12 18.57 5.66 -4.55
C ALA A 12 18.73 5.77 -3.03
N HIS A 13 17.83 5.18 -2.24
CA HIS A 13 17.83 5.31 -0.78
C HIS A 13 18.71 4.25 -0.09
N GLU A 14 18.71 3.03 -0.61
CA GLU A 14 19.32 1.85 0.03
C GLU A 14 20.48 1.25 -0.77
N GLY A 15 20.74 1.73 -1.99
CA GLY A 15 21.76 1.16 -2.88
C GLY A 15 21.40 -0.22 -3.42
N LYS A 16 20.17 -0.69 -3.22
CA LYS A 16 19.69 -2.01 -3.63
C LYS A 16 18.94 -1.91 -4.95
N ASP A 17 19.45 -2.59 -5.98
CA ASP A 17 18.73 -2.75 -7.24
C ASP A 17 17.73 -3.89 -7.11
N ILE A 18 16.45 -3.55 -7.05
CA ILE A 18 15.36 -4.52 -6.93
C ILE A 18 14.35 -4.32 -8.05
N SER A 19 13.69 -5.41 -8.44
CA SER A 19 12.46 -5.35 -9.21
C SER A 19 11.28 -5.44 -8.24
N PRO A 20 10.50 -4.37 -7.98
CA PRO A 20 9.48 -4.42 -6.94
C PRO A 20 8.35 -5.43 -7.22
N SER A 21 7.96 -6.16 -6.18
CA SER A 21 6.75 -6.98 -6.18
C SER A 21 5.51 -6.12 -5.96
N ILE A 22 4.65 -6.08 -6.96
CA ILE A 22 3.39 -5.33 -6.98
C ILE A 22 2.27 -6.13 -6.35
N THR A 23 2.30 -7.44 -6.52
CA THR A 23 1.38 -8.36 -5.84
C THR A 23 1.60 -8.31 -4.32
N TRP A 24 2.84 -8.17 -3.86
CA TRP A 24 3.16 -7.83 -2.46
C TRP A 24 2.53 -6.52 -2.01
N LEU A 25 2.74 -5.43 -2.78
CA LEU A 25 2.20 -4.11 -2.44
C LEU A 25 0.68 -4.08 -2.44
N ILE A 26 0.02 -4.84 -3.33
CA ILE A 26 -1.43 -5.01 -3.29
C ILE A 26 -1.79 -5.66 -1.96
N LYS A 27 -1.24 -6.84 -1.66
CA LYS A 27 -1.57 -7.64 -0.47
C LYS A 27 -1.30 -6.93 0.87
N MET A 28 -0.25 -6.10 0.92
CA MET A 28 0.08 -5.27 2.09
C MET A 28 -0.77 -4.00 2.19
N GLY A 29 -1.52 -3.68 1.14
CA GLY A 29 -2.37 -2.50 1.07
C GLY A 29 -3.67 -2.63 1.85
N PRO A 30 -4.42 -1.54 1.98
CA PRO A 30 -5.71 -1.54 2.66
C PRO A 30 -6.73 -2.45 1.97
N LYS A 31 -7.48 -3.21 2.75
CA LYS A 31 -8.70 -3.94 2.33
C LYS A 31 -9.96 -3.10 2.47
N LYS A 32 -9.99 -2.18 3.43
CA LYS A 32 -11.17 -1.35 3.69
C LYS A 32 -10.81 -0.01 4.31
N ILE A 33 -11.51 1.05 3.87
CA ILE A 33 -11.44 2.39 4.45
C ILE A 33 -12.78 2.69 5.11
N ILE A 34 -12.75 3.03 6.40
CA ILE A 34 -13.92 3.39 7.19
C ILE A 34 -13.78 4.85 7.62
N TYR A 35 -14.81 5.63 7.35
CA TYR A 35 -14.94 7.01 7.81
C TYR A 35 -15.83 7.07 9.04
N LYS A 36 -15.32 7.63 10.12
CA LYS A 36 -16.03 7.86 11.38
C LYS A 36 -16.34 9.34 11.53
N ASN A 37 -17.35 9.63 12.35
CA ASN A 37 -17.82 10.98 12.65
C ASN A 37 -18.31 11.74 11.40
N VAL A 38 -18.83 11.01 10.41
CA VAL A 38 -19.42 11.62 9.21
C VAL A 38 -20.67 12.41 9.61
N PRO A 39 -20.73 13.73 9.37
CA PRO A 39 -21.93 14.53 9.61
C PRO A 39 -23.12 13.97 8.83
N ASP A 40 -24.33 14.08 9.38
CA ASP A 40 -25.53 13.47 8.81
C ASP A 40 -25.78 13.90 7.35
N GLU A 41 -25.48 15.15 7.02
CA GLU A 41 -25.59 15.71 5.67
C GLU A 41 -24.67 15.05 4.63
N TYR A 42 -23.59 14.37 5.05
CA TYR A 42 -22.63 13.71 4.16
C TYR A 42 -22.67 12.18 4.23
N LYS A 43 -23.51 11.57 5.08
CA LYS A 43 -23.54 10.09 5.26
C LYS A 43 -23.86 9.32 3.99
N THR A 44 -24.60 9.92 3.05
CA THR A 44 -24.93 9.31 1.75
C THR A 44 -23.84 9.47 0.71
N LEU A 45 -22.92 10.43 0.90
CA LEU A 45 -21.83 10.75 -0.02
C LEU A 45 -20.51 10.10 0.42
N ILE A 46 -20.29 9.99 1.73
CA ILE A 46 -19.08 9.43 2.32
C ILE A 46 -19.42 8.07 2.93
N THR A 47 -19.23 7.04 2.12
CA THR A 47 -19.43 5.64 2.53
C THR A 47 -18.10 4.93 2.75
N GLU A 48 -18.15 3.81 3.45
CA GLU A 48 -17.02 2.89 3.53
C GLU A 48 -16.62 2.43 2.12
N VAL A 49 -15.33 2.18 1.93
CA VAL A 49 -14.78 1.75 0.65
C VAL A 49 -14.11 0.39 0.84
N ASP A 50 -14.64 -0.62 0.17
CA ASP A 50 -14.00 -1.93 0.06
C ASP A 50 -12.97 -1.90 -1.08
N LEU A 51 -11.77 -2.40 -0.80
CA LEU A 51 -10.62 -2.38 -1.68
C LEU A 51 -10.22 -3.81 -2.01
N PRO A 52 -10.78 -4.40 -3.08
CA PRO A 52 -10.49 -5.78 -3.44
C PRO A 52 -9.01 -5.94 -3.78
N GLN A 53 -8.42 -6.99 -3.23
CA GLN A 53 -7.01 -7.32 -3.34
C GLN A 53 -6.74 -8.07 -4.66
N THR A 54 -6.90 -7.37 -5.78
CA THR A 54 -6.77 -7.95 -7.13
C THR A 54 -5.85 -7.10 -8.00
N CYS A 55 -5.22 -7.73 -9.00
CA CYS A 55 -4.33 -7.04 -9.95
C CYS A 55 -5.04 -6.01 -10.84
N TYR A 56 -6.37 -6.05 -10.90
CA TYR A 56 -7.19 -5.18 -11.76
C TYR A 56 -7.80 -3.98 -11.03
N SER A 57 -7.63 -3.90 -9.71
CA SER A 57 -8.24 -2.86 -8.88
C SER A 57 -7.38 -1.59 -8.86
N VAL A 58 -8.01 -0.43 -8.62
CA VAL A 58 -7.36 0.90 -8.51
C VAL A 58 -6.50 1.05 -7.22
N VAL A 59 -6.04 -0.05 -6.64
CA VAL A 59 -5.27 -0.12 -5.38
C VAL A 59 -3.94 0.63 -5.48
N PHE A 60 -3.47 0.95 -6.69
CA PHE A 60 -2.20 1.65 -6.89
C PHE A 60 -2.11 2.99 -6.14
N VAL A 61 -3.21 3.74 -6.00
CA VAL A 61 -3.22 5.01 -5.25
C VAL A 61 -3.00 4.81 -3.74
N TYR A 62 -3.21 3.58 -3.24
CA TYR A 62 -3.04 3.21 -1.83
C TYR A 62 -1.72 2.46 -1.57
N THR A 63 -0.86 2.31 -2.58
CA THR A 63 0.45 1.66 -2.43
C THR A 63 1.33 2.31 -1.36
N THR A 64 1.09 3.56 -1.01
CA THR A 64 1.78 4.24 0.11
C THR A 64 1.46 3.66 1.46
N PHE A 65 0.21 3.24 1.66
CA PHE A 65 -0.17 2.54 2.89
C PHE A 65 0.51 1.18 2.93
N ALA A 66 0.56 0.47 1.79
CA ALA A 66 1.30 -0.79 1.67
C ALA A 66 2.79 -0.63 1.95
N ILE A 67 3.45 0.39 1.39
CA ILE A 67 4.86 0.68 1.61
C ILE A 67 5.13 1.03 3.08
N ASN A 68 4.27 1.84 3.71
CA ASN A 68 4.42 2.16 5.14
C ASN A 68 4.18 0.93 6.03
N HIS A 69 3.25 0.05 5.66
CA HIS A 69 2.89 -1.14 6.43
C HIS A 69 3.93 -2.27 6.28
N GLY A 70 4.26 -2.61 5.03
CA GLY A 70 5.06 -3.77 4.65
C GLY A 70 6.27 -3.48 3.77
N GLY A 71 6.63 -2.21 3.51
CA GLY A 71 7.82 -1.88 2.71
C GLY A 71 7.77 -2.44 1.29
N PHE A 72 8.95 -2.63 0.71
CA PHE A 72 9.17 -3.23 -0.59
C PHE A 72 9.71 -4.65 -0.44
N VAL A 73 9.40 -5.50 -1.41
CA VAL A 73 9.95 -6.86 -1.56
C VAL A 73 10.30 -7.03 -3.04
N ASP A 74 11.39 -7.73 -3.32
CA ASP A 74 11.76 -8.06 -4.70
C ASP A 74 10.78 -9.09 -5.29
N SER A 75 10.42 -8.91 -6.56
CA SER A 75 9.67 -9.85 -7.38
C SER A 75 10.35 -11.23 -7.51
N ALA A 76 11.66 -11.33 -7.30
CA ALA A 76 12.35 -12.61 -7.17
C ALA A 76 11.89 -13.42 -5.94
N CYS A 77 11.50 -12.73 -4.85
CA CYS A 77 10.95 -13.35 -3.65
C CYS A 77 9.43 -13.58 -3.77
N ILE A 78 8.67 -12.53 -4.12
CA ILE A 78 7.21 -12.62 -4.33
C ILE A 78 6.88 -12.28 -5.79
N PRO A 79 6.66 -13.29 -6.67
CA PRO A 79 6.42 -13.05 -8.09
C PRO A 79 5.19 -12.19 -8.39
N ASN A 80 5.28 -11.43 -9.48
CA ASN A 80 4.18 -10.59 -10.00
C ASN A 80 3.14 -11.39 -10.81
N THR A 81 2.95 -12.67 -10.49
CA THR A 81 2.03 -13.58 -11.20
C THR A 81 0.63 -13.55 -10.62
N GLU A 82 0.51 -13.52 -9.29
CA GLU A 82 -0.75 -13.49 -8.56
C GLU A 82 -0.58 -12.81 -7.20
N VAL A 83 -1.69 -12.33 -6.63
CA VAL A 83 -1.67 -11.77 -5.27
C VAL A 83 -1.41 -12.92 -4.28
N PRO A 84 -0.34 -12.87 -3.46
CA PRO A 84 0.04 -14.00 -2.64
C PRO A 84 -0.96 -14.24 -1.50
N ASP A 85 -1.23 -15.52 -1.23
CA ASP A 85 -1.99 -15.92 -0.06
C ASP A 85 -1.15 -15.81 1.22
N ASP A 86 0.09 -16.29 1.16
CA ASP A 86 1.10 -16.21 2.21
C ASP A 86 2.14 -15.13 1.91
N THR A 87 2.34 -14.22 2.87
CA THR A 87 3.27 -13.10 2.81
C THR A 87 4.45 -13.26 3.76
N THR A 88 4.59 -14.44 4.38
CA THR A 88 5.66 -14.73 5.33
C THR A 88 6.88 -15.35 4.64
N LYS A 89 6.68 -15.97 3.48
CA LYS A 89 7.72 -16.69 2.73
C LYS A 89 7.81 -16.27 1.28
N CYS A 90 9.03 -16.26 0.76
CA CYS A 90 9.35 -16.14 -0.65
C CYS A 90 9.00 -17.45 -1.39
N ALA A 91 9.01 -17.41 -2.73
CA ALA A 91 8.74 -18.56 -3.59
C ALA A 91 9.72 -19.74 -3.38
N ASP A 92 10.91 -19.48 -2.85
CA ASP A 92 11.93 -20.47 -2.49
C ASP A 92 11.83 -20.96 -1.02
N GLY A 93 10.84 -20.47 -0.27
CA GLY A 93 10.59 -20.84 1.12
C GLY A 93 11.39 -20.05 2.16
N ILE A 94 12.25 -19.12 1.74
CA ILE A 94 12.98 -18.22 2.65
C ILE A 94 12.01 -17.20 3.25
N ASN A 95 12.28 -16.68 4.46
CA ASN A 95 11.43 -15.68 5.07
C ASN A 95 11.50 -14.35 4.31
N VAL A 96 10.34 -13.72 4.08
CA VAL A 96 10.24 -12.45 3.34
C VAL A 96 11.02 -11.32 4.03
N ILE A 97 11.19 -11.37 5.35
CA ILE A 97 11.91 -10.34 6.11
C ILE A 97 13.36 -10.16 5.64
N ASP A 98 13.97 -11.21 5.07
CA ASP A 98 15.35 -11.17 4.58
C ASP A 98 15.47 -10.37 3.26
N PHE A 99 14.35 -10.21 2.55
CA PHE A 99 14.24 -9.47 1.28
C PHE A 99 13.43 -8.17 1.42
N GLN A 100 12.89 -7.91 2.60
CA GLN A 100 12.05 -6.75 2.87
C GLN A 100 12.90 -5.48 3.02
N VAL A 101 12.60 -4.46 2.23
CA VAL A 101 13.20 -3.13 2.32
C VAL A 101 12.19 -2.14 2.91
N ARG A 102 12.50 -1.58 4.07
CA ARG A 102 11.67 -0.55 4.72
C ARG A 102 12.37 0.80 4.65
N ILE A 103 11.83 1.70 3.84
CA ILE A 103 12.28 3.10 3.79
C ILE A 103 11.63 3.84 4.95
N CYS A 104 12.29 3.85 6.11
CA CYS A 104 11.84 4.59 7.29
C CYS A 104 12.24 6.08 7.18
N ARG A 105 11.62 6.84 6.26
CA ARG A 105 11.54 8.32 6.32
C ARG A 105 10.56 8.88 5.28
N THR A 106 9.50 9.51 5.79
CA THR A 106 8.57 10.47 5.15
C THR A 106 8.48 10.44 3.62
N VAL A 107 7.82 9.43 3.07
CA VAL A 107 7.08 9.62 1.81
C VAL A 107 5.68 10.12 2.20
N THR A 108 5.56 11.40 2.57
CA THR A 108 4.24 12.06 2.70
C THR A 108 3.65 12.18 1.30
N ASN A 109 2.84 11.19 0.94
CA ASN A 109 2.34 11.04 -0.42
C ASN A 109 0.99 11.75 -0.63
N TRP A 110 0.67 12.06 -1.88
CA TRP A 110 -0.51 12.83 -2.29
C TRP A 110 -1.84 12.16 -1.89
N ALA A 111 -1.90 10.83 -1.83
CA ALA A 111 -3.07 10.10 -1.36
C ALA A 111 -3.38 10.37 0.13
N TYR A 112 -2.34 10.54 0.95
CA TYR A 112 -2.47 10.98 2.34
C TYR A 112 -2.97 12.43 2.39
N TYR A 113 -2.46 13.30 1.51
CA TYR A 113 -2.90 14.70 1.40
C TYR A 113 -4.36 14.85 0.98
N MET A 114 -4.83 14.14 -0.06
CA MET A 114 -6.22 14.25 -0.53
C MET A 114 -7.22 13.70 0.49
N HIS A 115 -6.91 12.58 1.16
CA HIS A 115 -7.76 12.10 2.27
C HIS A 115 -7.74 13.08 3.46
N ASN A 116 -6.59 13.70 3.76
CA ASN A 116 -6.49 14.67 4.85
C ASN A 116 -7.27 15.96 4.61
N GLN A 117 -7.44 16.42 3.37
CA GLN A 117 -8.21 17.64 3.10
C GLN A 117 -9.68 17.46 3.53
N LEU A 118 -10.34 16.36 3.16
CA LEU A 118 -11.71 16.05 3.59
C LEU A 118 -11.79 15.78 5.10
N VAL A 119 -10.84 15.03 5.65
CA VAL A 119 -10.75 14.73 7.09
C VAL A 119 -10.61 16.00 7.92
N ASN A 120 -9.75 16.93 7.51
CA ASN A 120 -9.47 18.14 8.27
C ASN A 120 -10.63 19.15 8.15
N CYS A 121 -11.27 19.25 6.99
CA CYS A 121 -12.45 20.11 6.81
C CYS A 121 -13.67 19.61 7.60
N LEU A 122 -13.89 18.30 7.62
CA LEU A 122 -15.10 17.71 8.23
C LEU A 122 -14.85 17.07 9.62
N ARG A 123 -13.63 17.18 10.15
CA ARG A 123 -13.18 16.51 11.40
C ARG A 123 -13.52 15.02 11.46
N LEU A 124 -13.38 14.34 10.32
CA LEU A 124 -13.61 12.90 10.24
C LEU A 124 -12.49 12.14 10.95
N SER A 125 -12.74 10.89 11.31
CA SER A 125 -11.69 9.96 11.72
C SER A 125 -11.63 8.80 10.75
N ILE A 126 -10.47 8.53 10.14
CA ILE A 126 -10.29 7.40 9.24
C ILE A 126 -9.76 6.20 10.01
N ARG A 127 -10.38 5.03 9.79
CA ARG A 127 -9.83 3.73 10.16
C ARG A 127 -9.53 2.93 8.91
N ILE A 128 -8.28 2.52 8.77
CA ILE A 128 -7.79 1.67 7.67
C ILE A 128 -7.70 0.24 8.17
N ILE A 129 -8.25 -0.70 7.41
CA ILE A 129 -8.17 -2.14 7.68
C ILE A 129 -7.28 -2.76 6.60
N TYR A 130 -6.31 -3.57 7.03
CA TYR A 130 -5.34 -4.29 6.19
C TYR A 130 -5.67 -5.77 6.07
#